data_AF-A0A420HXL6-F1
#
_entry.id   AF-A0A420HXL6-F1
#
_cell.length_a   1.000
_cell.length_b   1.000
_cell.length_c   1.000
_cell.angle_alpha   90.00
_cell.angle_beta   90.00
_cell.angle_gamma   90.00
#
_symmetry.space_group_name_H-M   'P 1'
#
loop_
_entity.id
_entity.type
_entity.pdbx_description
1 polymer ?
#
loop_
_entity_poly.entity_id
_entity_poly.type
_entity_poly.pdbx_seq_one_letter_code
_entity_poly.pdbx_strand_id
1 'polypeptide(L)'
;MAEKEAGSVDTSYGFGGLRIPRYRTAMVQVTLVGLFAFCTVKKRARNLTAPLPRPFLFPHLTIHRGMSNALGGAGGGGLLNTTQSTNANVAVYATFSALAFVGGTIYNRLGIKLCLAFGGVGYACLASAYLATSRIGERAMPWVVTAGCLEGLSAAMLWTAVGAVTMCYPTEETKGKAFSIFWTIFEMGGVIGSIIPICMNWSSSSDNLDDGSYIAFIVIMLCGCFIPLLLIPSDQVIRIDGSQVVLPQMPTWRTEIKGMYHVLQQNIWVLTLFPFFAASNWYYTYQANDFNVPNFTLRTRFFNGLWSNFFSMVGVWVMGTFLDGTFKVIHIDRPMRARLGIIFLFISTFVTWGSGWLFAMHSKRGQSPVPLIDLEETHRYVPYGAIYIAFAFYDGCFQSYANWILGSLSNNSATLSHYAGWYRSIQSAASAVVWRLDGLDISYRSMYISTWCILIISVTTTFYVAFLKVEGHSADEVTPSHDTSLMNKPELKSNTEPKINSKSDEK
;
A
#
# COMPACT_ATOMS: atom_id res chain seq x y z
N MET A 1 -21.35 32.26 -33.21
CA MET A 1 -20.00 32.84 -33.38
C MET A 1 -19.71 33.74 -32.18
N ALA A 2 -18.42 33.96 -31.87
CA ALA A 2 -17.92 34.67 -30.69
C ALA A 2 -18.03 33.89 -29.35
N GLU A 3 -17.22 32.85 -29.24
CA GLU A 3 -16.73 32.32 -27.97
C GLU A 3 -15.75 33.35 -27.37
N LYS A 4 -15.86 33.65 -26.07
CA LYS A 4 -15.02 34.68 -25.41
C LYS A 4 -13.76 34.06 -24.81
N GLU A 5 -12.61 34.57 -25.22
CA GLU A 5 -11.29 34.10 -24.78
C GLU A 5 -11.11 34.22 -23.26
N ALA A 6 -10.82 33.10 -22.59
CA ALA A 6 -10.25 33.09 -21.25
C ALA A 6 -8.72 33.17 -21.38
N GLY A 7 -8.13 34.27 -20.90
CA GLY A 7 -6.71 34.57 -21.12
C GLY A 7 -5.76 33.54 -20.52
N SER A 8 -4.77 33.10 -21.30
CA SER A 8 -3.73 32.17 -20.84
C SER A 8 -2.73 32.84 -19.91
N VAL A 9 -2.66 32.38 -18.66
CA VAL A 9 -1.70 32.86 -17.66
C VAL A 9 -0.31 32.26 -17.93
N ASP A 10 0.59 33.05 -18.53
CA ASP A 10 1.99 32.65 -18.74
C ASP A 10 2.77 32.71 -17.40
N THR A 11 3.29 31.56 -16.98
CA THR A 11 4.00 31.36 -15.69
C THR A 11 5.24 30.49 -15.89
N SER A 12 6.00 30.78 -16.94
CA SER A 12 7.23 30.06 -17.31
C SER A 12 8.43 30.43 -16.41
N TYR A 13 8.84 29.49 -15.53
CA TYR A 13 10.14 29.55 -14.83
C TYR A 13 11.22 28.85 -15.66
N GLY A 14 12.33 29.55 -15.92
CA GLY A 14 13.48 29.02 -16.65
C GLY A 14 14.76 29.03 -15.83
N PHE A 15 15.49 27.91 -15.81
CA PHE A 15 16.86 27.83 -15.32
C PHE A 15 17.71 27.09 -16.36
N GLY A 16 18.85 27.66 -16.77
CA GLY A 16 19.82 26.98 -17.64
C GLY A 16 19.33 26.60 -19.06
N GLY A 17 18.37 27.32 -19.63
CA GLY A 17 17.99 27.17 -21.05
C GLY A 17 17.16 25.92 -21.42
N LEU A 18 16.84 25.04 -20.47
CA LEU A 18 15.98 23.88 -20.73
C LEU A 18 14.48 24.24 -20.62
N ARG A 19 13.77 24.31 -21.74
CA ARG A 19 12.30 24.48 -21.74
C ARG A 19 11.60 23.15 -21.42
N ILE A 20 10.97 23.06 -20.25
CA ILE A 20 10.19 21.89 -19.81
C ILE A 20 8.68 22.21 -19.92
N PRO A 21 7.92 21.58 -20.84
CA PRO A 21 6.47 21.82 -20.95
C PRO A 21 5.71 21.21 -19.75
N ARG A 22 4.78 21.98 -19.18
CA ARG A 22 4.14 21.69 -17.88
C ARG A 22 2.72 21.10 -17.96
N TYR A 23 2.39 20.38 -19.02
CA TYR A 23 1.13 19.64 -19.13
C TYR A 23 1.35 18.14 -18.88
N ARG A 24 0.95 17.68 -17.69
CA ARG A 24 1.12 16.30 -17.21
C ARG A 24 -0.15 15.93 -16.43
N THR A 25 -1.04 15.16 -17.04
CA THR A 25 -2.26 14.62 -16.40
C THR A 25 -1.91 13.76 -15.18
N ALA A 26 -2.86 13.45 -14.29
CA ALA A 26 -2.58 12.72 -13.06
C ALA A 26 -2.07 11.30 -13.34
N MET A 27 -2.56 10.63 -14.40
CA MET A 27 -1.92 9.38 -14.84
C MET A 27 -0.51 9.60 -15.33
N VAL A 28 -0.21 10.73 -16.00
CA VAL A 28 1.16 11.07 -16.36
C VAL A 28 1.99 11.38 -15.09
N GLN A 29 1.48 12.06 -14.07
CA GLN A 29 2.16 12.21 -12.78
C GLN A 29 2.37 10.87 -12.04
N VAL A 30 1.45 9.90 -12.16
CA VAL A 30 1.66 8.50 -11.74
C VAL A 30 2.69 7.78 -12.63
N THR A 31 2.77 8.15 -13.91
CA THR A 31 3.69 7.62 -14.93
C THR A 31 4.94 8.51 -15.11
N LEU A 32 5.43 9.17 -14.06
CA LEU A 32 6.66 10.00 -14.09
C LEU A 32 7.62 9.78 -12.91
N VAL A 33 7.37 8.77 -12.09
CA VAL A 33 8.02 8.49 -10.80
C VAL A 33 9.12 7.39 -10.89
N GLY A 34 9.96 7.42 -11.95
CA GLY A 34 10.96 6.37 -12.28
C GLY A 34 11.20 6.01 -13.75
N LEU A 35 12.00 6.80 -14.46
CA LEU A 35 12.65 6.41 -15.73
C LEU A 35 14.16 6.61 -15.58
N PHE A 36 14.78 5.85 -14.68
CA PHE A 36 16.24 5.75 -14.56
C PHE A 36 16.66 4.46 -13.81
N ALA A 37 16.47 3.30 -14.46
CA ALA A 37 17.04 2.02 -14.01
C ALA A 37 17.35 1.03 -15.14
N PHE A 38 17.18 1.40 -16.42
CA PHE A 38 17.39 0.49 -17.54
C PHE A 38 17.84 1.24 -18.82
N CYS A 39 19.13 1.56 -18.94
CA CYS A 39 19.81 1.87 -20.21
C CYS A 39 21.33 2.08 -20.04
N THR A 40 22.10 0.99 -20.04
CA THR A 40 23.53 0.98 -20.38
C THR A 40 23.81 0.09 -21.60
N VAL A 41 22.97 0.21 -22.64
CA VAL A 41 23.34 -0.18 -24.02
C VAL A 41 22.99 0.96 -24.96
N LYS A 42 23.90 1.28 -25.88
CA LYS A 42 23.90 2.53 -26.66
C LYS A 42 23.51 2.29 -28.12
N LYS A 43 22.87 3.31 -28.71
CA LYS A 43 22.77 3.65 -30.16
C LYS A 43 21.71 2.95 -31.04
N ARG A 44 20.91 3.83 -31.66
CA ARG A 44 20.53 3.87 -33.10
C ARG A 44 19.28 3.08 -33.56
N ALA A 45 18.15 3.79 -33.63
CA ALA A 45 17.28 3.79 -34.80
C ALA A 45 16.68 5.20 -35.00
N ARG A 46 16.51 5.64 -36.25
CA ARG A 46 15.97 6.95 -36.64
C ARG A 46 14.83 6.68 -37.63
N ASN A 47 13.75 7.46 -37.55
CA ASN A 47 12.54 7.41 -38.41
C ASN A 47 11.62 6.19 -38.22
N LEU A 48 10.46 6.41 -37.60
CA LEU A 48 9.22 5.67 -37.84
C LEU A 48 8.03 6.55 -37.46
N THR A 49 7.22 6.92 -38.46
CA THR A 49 6.05 7.81 -38.32
C THR A 49 4.77 6.97 -38.26
N ALA A 50 4.37 6.54 -37.07
CA ALA A 50 3.05 5.96 -36.79
C ALA A 50 2.72 6.10 -35.28
N PRO A 51 1.45 6.34 -34.90
CA PRO A 51 1.07 6.49 -33.49
C PRO A 51 0.88 5.13 -32.80
N LEU A 52 1.99 4.52 -32.35
CA LEU A 52 1.94 3.36 -31.45
C LEU A 52 1.44 3.75 -30.05
N PRO A 53 0.63 2.90 -29.38
CA PRO A 53 0.21 3.13 -27.99
C PRO A 53 1.45 3.13 -27.08
N ARG A 54 1.65 4.23 -26.35
CA ARG A 54 2.91 4.56 -25.69
C ARG A 54 3.11 3.69 -24.43
N PRO A 55 4.10 2.77 -24.40
CA PRO A 55 4.26 1.86 -23.27
C PRO A 55 4.99 2.52 -22.08
N PHE A 56 4.79 1.89 -20.93
CA PHE A 56 5.62 1.84 -19.72
C PHE A 56 6.76 2.86 -19.58
N LEU A 57 6.79 3.49 -18.42
CA LEU A 57 7.93 3.51 -17.51
C LEU A 57 7.38 3.96 -16.15
N PHE A 58 8.20 4.14 -15.12
CA PHE A 58 7.65 4.74 -13.92
C PHE A 58 8.14 4.32 -12.50
N PRO A 59 9.09 3.39 -12.21
CA PRO A 59 9.36 2.94 -10.82
C PRO A 59 10.62 3.55 -10.16
N HIS A 60 10.46 4.23 -9.01
CA HIS A 60 11.52 4.47 -8.00
C HIS A 60 11.03 4.79 -6.56
N LEU A 61 9.77 5.15 -6.35
CA LEU A 61 9.31 5.72 -5.05
C LEU A 61 9.34 4.73 -3.88
N THR A 62 9.40 3.45 -4.21
CA THR A 62 9.25 2.31 -3.32
C THR A 62 10.57 1.57 -3.12
N ILE A 63 11.67 2.03 -3.73
CA ILE A 63 12.98 1.36 -3.66
C ILE A 63 13.35 1.05 -2.19
N HIS A 64 13.13 1.97 -1.26
CA HIS A 64 13.45 1.80 0.17
C HIS A 64 12.67 0.67 0.82
N ARG A 65 11.35 0.76 0.66
CA ARG A 65 10.43 -0.23 1.19
C ARG A 65 10.59 -1.57 0.47
N GLY A 66 11.06 -1.56 -0.77
CA GLY A 66 11.46 -2.73 -1.55
C GLY A 66 12.74 -3.39 -1.04
N MET A 67 13.82 -2.64 -0.78
CA MET A 67 15.01 -3.16 -0.11
C MET A 67 14.63 -3.72 1.27
N SER A 68 13.74 -3.02 2.00
CA SER A 68 13.17 -3.50 3.26
C SER A 68 12.29 -4.75 3.09
N ASN A 69 11.56 -4.89 1.98
CA ASN A 69 10.75 -6.07 1.67
C ASN A 69 11.62 -7.26 1.27
N ALA A 70 12.79 -7.03 0.68
CA ALA A 70 13.79 -8.07 0.45
C ALA A 70 14.44 -8.55 1.76
N LEU A 71 14.81 -7.63 2.66
CA LEU A 71 15.30 -7.96 4.01
C LEU A 71 14.25 -8.68 4.86
N GLY A 72 12.98 -8.24 4.79
CA GLY A 72 11.86 -8.86 5.48
C GLY A 72 11.46 -10.20 4.85
N GLY A 73 11.39 -10.28 3.52
CA GLY A 73 11.01 -11.48 2.77
C GLY A 73 12.04 -12.60 2.81
N ALA A 74 13.32 -12.28 3.00
CA ALA A 74 14.34 -13.27 3.38
C ALA A 74 14.15 -13.80 4.81
N GLY A 75 13.32 -13.15 5.63
CA GLY A 75 13.14 -13.43 7.05
C GLY A 75 14.35 -13.03 7.89
N GLY A 76 14.14 -12.78 9.19
CA GLY A 76 15.21 -12.42 10.12
C GLY A 76 15.99 -11.13 9.78
N GLY A 77 15.57 -10.33 8.79
CA GLY A 77 16.35 -9.15 8.34
C GLY A 77 17.63 -9.52 7.59
N GLY A 78 17.70 -10.73 6.99
CA GLY A 78 18.92 -11.28 6.38
C GLY A 78 19.83 -12.05 7.33
N LEU A 79 19.44 -12.18 8.61
CA LEU A 79 20.14 -12.97 9.64
C LEU A 79 19.47 -14.34 9.80
N LEU A 80 20.18 -15.30 10.41
CA LEU A 80 19.61 -16.57 10.86
C LEU A 80 18.79 -16.40 12.15
N ASN A 81 19.27 -15.60 13.11
CA ASN A 81 18.55 -15.33 14.35
C ASN A 81 17.42 -14.31 14.12
N THR A 82 16.17 -14.76 14.19
CA THR A 82 15.00 -13.93 13.93
C THR A 82 14.66 -12.97 15.07
N THR A 83 15.05 -13.26 16.31
CA THR A 83 14.65 -12.53 17.53
C THR A 83 14.82 -11.01 17.41
N GLN A 84 15.93 -10.56 16.82
CA GLN A 84 16.23 -9.14 16.63
C GLN A 84 15.30 -8.49 15.59
N SER A 85 15.09 -9.13 14.44
CA SER A 85 14.13 -8.69 13.42
C SER A 85 12.69 -8.70 13.95
N THR A 86 12.32 -9.71 14.73
CA THR A 86 10.99 -9.82 15.32
C THR A 86 10.74 -8.70 16.32
N ASN A 87 11.69 -8.41 17.21
CA ASN A 87 11.61 -7.26 18.13
C ASN A 87 11.59 -5.91 17.39
N ALA A 88 12.35 -5.77 16.30
CA ALA A 88 12.28 -4.59 15.43
C ALA A 88 10.89 -4.42 14.82
N ASN A 89 10.33 -5.46 14.21
CA ASN A 89 9.01 -5.43 13.58
C ASN A 89 7.90 -5.11 14.61
N VAL A 90 7.96 -5.64 15.84
CA VAL A 90 7.06 -5.22 16.92
C VAL A 90 7.14 -3.71 17.16
N ALA A 91 8.34 -3.13 17.23
CA ALA A 91 8.54 -1.69 17.40
C ALA A 91 8.03 -0.86 16.19
N VAL A 92 8.31 -1.31 14.96
CA VAL A 92 7.82 -0.70 13.70
C VAL A 92 6.30 -0.66 13.72
N TYR A 93 5.65 -1.80 13.89
CA TYR A 93 4.20 -1.90 13.74
C TYR A 93 3.43 -1.28 14.92
N ALA A 94 3.98 -1.29 16.13
CA ALA A 94 3.39 -0.59 17.28
C ALA A 94 3.42 0.94 17.09
N THR A 95 4.57 1.49 16.68
CA THR A 95 4.70 2.95 16.45
C THR A 95 3.94 3.41 15.19
N PHE A 96 3.97 2.62 14.10
CA PHE A 96 3.15 2.86 12.92
C PHE A 96 1.65 2.85 13.27
N SER A 97 1.18 1.86 14.04
CA SER A 97 -0.23 1.80 14.48
C SER A 97 -0.66 3.04 15.27
N ALA A 98 0.19 3.55 16.17
CA ALA A 98 -0.14 4.73 16.96
C ALA A 98 -0.17 6.02 16.10
N LEU A 99 0.75 6.13 15.15
CA LEU A 99 0.92 7.33 14.32
C LEU A 99 0.01 7.37 13.09
N ALA A 100 -0.45 6.23 12.59
CA ALA A 100 -1.36 6.14 11.45
C ALA A 100 -2.68 6.91 11.66
N PHE A 101 -3.18 6.98 12.90
CA PHE A 101 -4.35 7.79 13.27
C PHE A 101 -4.16 9.31 13.13
N VAL A 102 -2.91 9.78 13.16
CA VAL A 102 -2.55 11.22 13.02
C VAL A 102 -1.84 11.49 11.69
N GLY A 103 -1.66 10.44 10.87
CA GLY A 103 -0.94 10.50 9.60
C GLY A 103 -1.54 11.51 8.62
N GLY A 104 -2.87 11.65 8.57
CA GLY A 104 -3.54 12.63 7.71
C GLY A 104 -3.26 14.07 8.15
N THR A 105 -3.33 14.39 9.45
CA THR A 105 -2.85 15.68 9.99
C THR A 105 -1.38 15.96 9.62
N ILE A 106 -0.49 14.95 9.69
CA ILE A 106 0.94 15.10 9.35
C ILE A 106 1.12 15.36 7.85
N TYR A 107 0.47 14.57 7.00
CA TYR A 107 0.49 14.72 5.54
C TYR A 107 -0.02 16.09 5.10
N ASN A 108 -1.13 16.56 5.68
CA ASN A 108 -1.72 17.85 5.35
C ASN A 108 -0.88 19.05 5.82
N ARG A 109 0.07 18.88 6.75
CA ARG A 109 0.98 19.95 7.21
C ARG A 109 2.35 19.94 6.55
N LEU A 110 2.96 18.77 6.37
CA LEU A 110 4.30 18.65 5.78
C LEU A 110 4.27 18.53 4.24
N GLY A 111 3.13 18.13 3.69
CA GLY A 111 2.95 17.88 2.28
C GLY A 111 3.64 16.59 1.79
N ILE A 112 3.16 16.11 0.64
CA ILE A 112 3.56 14.82 0.06
C ILE A 112 5.08 14.63 -0.05
N LYS A 113 5.83 15.66 -0.45
CA LYS A 113 7.27 15.55 -0.71
C LYS A 113 8.08 15.24 0.54
N LEU A 114 7.80 15.95 1.64
CA LEU A 114 8.51 15.76 2.90
C LEU A 114 8.08 14.44 3.56
N CYS A 115 6.79 14.10 3.51
CA CYS A 115 6.31 12.80 4.01
C CYS A 115 6.99 11.61 3.33
N LEU A 116 7.18 11.66 2.02
CA LEU A 116 7.88 10.61 1.28
C LEU A 116 9.40 10.64 1.51
N ALA A 117 10.02 11.82 1.61
CA ALA A 117 11.45 11.95 1.85
C ALA A 117 11.87 11.47 3.25
N PHE A 118 11.22 11.95 4.32
CA PHE A 118 11.40 11.43 5.68
C PHE A 118 10.94 9.97 5.80
N GLY A 119 9.95 9.57 5.00
CA GLY A 119 9.47 8.20 4.92
C GLY A 119 10.53 7.19 4.50
N GLY A 120 11.57 7.59 3.76
CA GLY A 120 12.68 6.70 3.40
C GLY A 120 13.74 6.50 4.49
N VAL A 121 13.97 7.52 5.32
CA VAL A 121 15.11 7.55 6.26
C VAL A 121 15.02 6.45 7.32
N GLY A 122 13.83 6.18 7.84
CA GLY A 122 13.62 5.13 8.85
C GLY A 122 14.03 3.73 8.37
N TYR A 123 13.75 3.38 7.10
CA TYR A 123 14.17 2.10 6.52
C TYR A 123 15.70 1.99 6.45
N ALA A 124 16.41 3.08 6.10
CA ALA A 124 17.87 3.12 6.12
C ALA A 124 18.42 2.93 7.54
N CYS A 125 17.76 3.52 8.56
CA CYS A 125 18.10 3.28 9.96
C CYS A 125 17.93 1.81 10.34
N LEU A 126 16.83 1.14 9.98
CA LEU A 126 16.63 -0.27 10.32
C LEU A 126 17.61 -1.20 9.59
N ALA A 127 17.89 -0.96 8.31
CA ALA A 127 18.93 -1.68 7.59
C ALA A 127 20.32 -1.52 8.24
N SER A 128 20.65 -0.30 8.72
CA SER A 128 21.87 -0.07 9.50
C SER A 128 21.90 -0.80 10.84
N ALA A 129 20.73 -1.06 11.45
CA ALA A 129 20.63 -1.81 12.69
C ALA A 129 20.83 -3.33 12.48
N TYR A 130 20.40 -3.87 11.34
CA TYR A 130 20.75 -5.24 10.95
C TYR A 130 22.25 -5.39 10.60
N LEU A 131 22.86 -4.37 9.97
CA LEU A 131 24.32 -4.33 9.78
C LEU A 131 25.09 -4.23 11.12
N ALA A 132 24.62 -3.42 12.07
CA ALA A 132 25.22 -3.41 13.40
C ALA A 132 25.08 -4.79 14.07
N THR A 133 23.91 -5.41 13.90
CA THR A 133 23.61 -6.74 14.44
C THR A 133 24.53 -7.84 13.91
N SER A 134 24.86 -7.86 12.60
CA SER A 134 25.80 -8.84 12.04
C SER A 134 27.20 -8.76 12.68
N ARG A 135 27.60 -7.59 13.19
CA ARG A 135 28.93 -7.33 13.75
C ARG A 135 29.03 -7.45 15.27
N ILE A 136 28.05 -6.96 16.02
CA ILE A 136 28.09 -6.91 17.49
C ILE A 136 27.01 -7.77 18.17
N GLY A 137 26.22 -8.52 17.39
CA GLY A 137 25.22 -9.47 17.89
C GLY A 137 24.18 -8.79 18.78
N GLU A 138 23.84 -9.41 19.91
CA GLU A 138 22.83 -8.93 20.85
C GLU A 138 23.08 -7.50 21.37
N ARG A 139 24.35 -7.03 21.38
CA ARG A 139 24.67 -5.66 21.82
C ARG A 139 24.05 -4.58 20.93
N ALA A 140 23.63 -4.92 19.71
CA ALA A 140 22.88 -4.01 18.83
C ALA A 140 21.41 -3.81 19.24
N MET A 141 20.85 -4.62 20.15
CA MET A 141 19.41 -4.61 20.50
C MET A 141 18.82 -3.21 20.78
N PRO A 142 19.47 -2.30 21.54
CA PRO A 142 18.93 -0.95 21.77
C PRO A 142 18.80 -0.12 20.48
N TRP A 143 19.76 -0.27 19.56
CA TRP A 143 19.71 0.37 18.24
C TRP A 143 18.66 -0.27 17.34
N VAL A 144 18.53 -1.61 17.35
CA VAL A 144 17.49 -2.35 16.60
C VAL A 144 16.08 -1.90 16.98
N VAL A 145 15.78 -1.77 18.27
CA VAL A 145 14.47 -1.30 18.75
C VAL A 145 14.26 0.18 18.42
N THR A 146 15.29 1.02 18.59
CA THR A 146 15.19 2.46 18.29
C THR A 146 15.00 2.70 16.78
N ALA A 147 15.74 1.99 15.93
CA ALA A 147 15.59 2.04 14.49
C ALA A 147 14.22 1.51 14.03
N GLY A 148 13.67 0.47 14.67
CA GLY A 148 12.31 0.02 14.45
C GLY A 148 11.26 1.11 14.76
N CYS A 149 11.41 1.83 15.88
CA CYS A 149 10.54 2.98 16.19
C CYS A 149 10.66 4.12 15.16
N LEU A 150 11.88 4.40 14.68
CA LEU A 150 12.12 5.42 13.64
C LEU A 150 11.52 4.99 12.29
N GLU A 151 11.64 3.72 11.91
CA GLU A 151 10.97 3.18 10.74
C GLU A 151 9.45 3.24 10.87
N GLY A 152 8.86 2.89 12.02
CA GLY A 152 7.39 2.96 12.17
C GLY A 152 6.84 4.38 12.05
N LEU A 153 7.57 5.39 12.54
CA LEU A 153 7.27 6.82 12.29
C LEU A 153 7.38 7.16 10.79
N SER A 154 8.47 6.79 10.13
CA SER A 154 8.67 7.01 8.69
C SER A 154 7.63 6.27 7.84
N ALA A 155 7.26 5.04 8.21
CA ALA A 155 6.27 4.21 7.56
C ALA A 155 4.87 4.80 7.68
N ALA A 156 4.50 5.37 8.83
CA ALA A 156 3.25 6.12 8.98
C ALA A 156 3.16 7.26 7.96
N MET A 157 4.20 8.09 7.88
CA MET A 157 4.26 9.23 6.95
C MET A 157 4.21 8.78 5.47
N LEU A 158 4.96 7.73 5.12
CA LEU A 158 4.98 7.17 3.78
C LEU A 158 3.63 6.57 3.38
N TRP A 159 3.05 5.71 4.22
CA TRP A 159 1.81 5.00 3.89
C TRP A 159 0.57 5.90 3.90
N THR A 160 0.52 6.94 4.73
CA THR A 160 -0.54 7.96 4.60
C THR A 160 -0.40 8.75 3.30
N ALA A 161 0.81 9.20 2.95
CA ALA A 161 1.04 9.93 1.69
C ALA A 161 0.69 9.06 0.47
N VAL A 162 1.10 7.79 0.47
CA VAL A 162 0.73 6.80 -0.54
C VAL A 162 -0.79 6.60 -0.59
N GLY A 163 -1.45 6.40 0.56
CA GLY A 163 -2.90 6.15 0.62
C GLY A 163 -3.72 7.31 0.05
N ALA A 164 -3.34 8.56 0.35
CA ALA A 164 -3.97 9.74 -0.23
C ALA A 164 -3.82 9.77 -1.76
N VAL A 165 -2.64 9.42 -2.29
CA VAL A 165 -2.40 9.34 -3.73
C VAL A 165 -3.23 8.22 -4.38
N THR A 166 -3.15 7.00 -3.85
CA THR A 166 -3.80 5.83 -4.49
C THR A 166 -5.31 5.85 -4.40
N MET A 167 -5.90 6.57 -3.43
CA MET A 167 -7.35 6.63 -3.24
C MET A 167 -8.01 7.91 -3.81
N CYS A 168 -7.34 9.07 -3.79
CA CYS A 168 -7.94 10.35 -4.21
C CYS A 168 -7.56 10.81 -5.62
N TYR A 169 -6.46 10.30 -6.20
CA TYR A 169 -6.02 10.70 -7.54
C TYR A 169 -6.75 9.96 -8.67
N PRO A 170 -7.02 8.63 -8.58
CA PRO A 170 -7.68 7.90 -9.67
C PRO A 170 -9.16 8.22 -9.78
N THR A 171 -9.69 8.15 -11.00
CA THR A 171 -11.15 8.17 -11.25
C THR A 171 -11.76 6.83 -10.85
N GLU A 172 -13.08 6.79 -10.60
CA GLU A 172 -13.78 5.57 -10.17
C GLU A 172 -13.55 4.35 -11.09
N GLU A 173 -13.47 4.58 -12.40
CA GLU A 173 -13.25 3.54 -13.42
C GLU A 173 -11.81 2.97 -13.46
N THR A 174 -10.87 3.58 -12.73
CA THR A 174 -9.43 3.26 -12.80
C THR A 174 -8.80 3.00 -11.43
N LYS A 175 -9.59 2.93 -10.34
CA LYS A 175 -9.07 2.72 -8.98
C LYS A 175 -8.28 1.41 -8.85
N GLY A 176 -8.76 0.31 -9.42
CA GLY A 176 -8.07 -0.98 -9.39
C GLY A 176 -6.72 -0.94 -10.12
N LYS A 177 -6.70 -0.48 -11.38
CA LYS A 177 -5.47 -0.33 -12.18
C LYS A 177 -4.46 0.62 -11.55
N ALA A 178 -4.90 1.75 -11.00
CA ALA A 178 -4.00 2.70 -10.36
C ALA A 178 -3.34 2.09 -9.12
N PHE A 179 -4.11 1.33 -8.33
CA PHE A 179 -3.54 0.52 -7.25
C PHE A 179 -2.61 -0.58 -7.77
N SER A 180 -2.97 -1.28 -8.85
CA SER A 180 -2.09 -2.28 -9.49
C SER A 180 -0.76 -1.71 -9.95
N ILE A 181 -0.76 -0.53 -10.58
CA ILE A 181 0.47 0.17 -11.00
C ILE A 181 1.31 0.52 -9.77
N PHE A 182 0.70 1.12 -8.73
CA PHE A 182 1.40 1.45 -7.48
C PHE A 182 2.03 0.21 -6.82
N TRP A 183 1.27 -0.87 -6.63
CA TRP A 183 1.76 -2.08 -5.98
C TRP A 183 2.78 -2.83 -6.84
N THR A 184 2.67 -2.74 -8.17
CA THR A 184 3.70 -3.29 -9.08
C THR A 184 5.02 -2.56 -8.91
N ILE A 185 4.99 -1.22 -8.83
CA ILE A 185 6.18 -0.41 -8.54
C ILE A 185 6.73 -0.76 -7.15
N PHE A 186 5.86 -1.00 -6.17
CA PHE A 186 6.22 -1.45 -4.82
C PHE A 186 7.03 -2.75 -4.83
N GLU A 187 6.46 -3.81 -5.37
CA GLU A 187 7.07 -5.14 -5.38
C GLU A 187 8.28 -5.24 -6.30
N MET A 188 8.35 -4.45 -7.38
CA MET A 188 9.56 -4.33 -8.20
C MET A 188 10.76 -3.85 -7.37
N GLY A 189 10.55 -3.02 -6.36
CA GLY A 189 11.59 -2.68 -5.39
C GLY A 189 12.06 -3.91 -4.61
N GLY A 190 11.14 -4.77 -4.20
CA GLY A 190 11.44 -6.06 -3.56
C GLY A 190 12.18 -7.03 -4.47
N VAL A 191 11.78 -7.14 -5.74
CA VAL A 191 12.47 -7.96 -6.76
C VAL A 191 13.92 -7.51 -6.91
N ILE A 192 14.16 -6.21 -7.10
CA ILE A 192 15.53 -5.65 -7.20
C ILE A 192 16.31 -5.87 -5.90
N GLY A 193 15.65 -5.69 -4.75
CA GLY A 193 16.24 -5.91 -3.43
C GLY A 193 16.67 -7.36 -3.20
N SER A 194 15.94 -8.34 -3.74
CA SER A 194 16.35 -9.75 -3.69
C SER A 194 17.46 -10.10 -4.69
N ILE A 195 17.56 -9.42 -5.83
CA ILE A 195 18.62 -9.68 -6.83
C ILE A 195 20.02 -9.34 -6.29
N ILE A 196 20.16 -8.21 -5.57
CA ILE A 196 21.45 -7.77 -5.00
C ILE A 196 22.14 -8.88 -4.16
N PRO A 197 21.51 -9.43 -3.11
CA PRO A 197 22.11 -10.47 -2.29
C PRO A 197 22.24 -11.80 -3.03
N ILE A 198 21.33 -12.13 -3.97
CA ILE A 198 21.49 -13.30 -4.85
C ILE A 198 22.79 -13.20 -5.65
N CYS A 199 23.10 -12.06 -6.26
CA CYS A 199 24.32 -11.86 -7.02
C CYS A 199 25.58 -11.80 -6.15
N MET A 200 25.50 -11.23 -4.94
CA MET A 200 26.67 -11.06 -4.06
C MET A 200 26.97 -12.29 -3.19
N ASN A 201 25.97 -13.09 -2.85
CA ASN A 201 26.06 -14.21 -1.89
C ASN A 201 25.78 -15.58 -2.55
N TRP A 202 25.81 -15.69 -3.89
CA TRP A 202 25.48 -16.94 -4.59
C TRP A 202 26.37 -18.13 -4.18
N SER A 203 27.65 -17.84 -3.92
CA SER A 203 28.69 -18.83 -3.60
C SER A 203 29.17 -18.79 -2.15
N SER A 204 28.58 -17.94 -1.29
CA SER A 204 28.96 -17.85 0.11
C SER A 204 28.24 -18.90 0.95
N SER A 205 28.99 -19.72 1.68
CA SER A 205 28.48 -20.70 2.66
C SER A 205 28.05 -20.06 3.99
N SER A 206 27.74 -18.76 4.01
CA SER A 206 27.31 -18.03 5.20
C SER A 206 25.80 -18.09 5.38
N ASP A 207 25.34 -18.40 6.59
CA ASP A 207 23.92 -18.35 6.96
C ASP A 207 23.39 -16.92 7.15
N ASN A 208 24.29 -15.94 7.30
CA ASN A 208 23.98 -14.52 7.44
C ASN A 208 24.40 -13.74 6.19
N LEU A 209 23.65 -12.70 5.87
CA LEU A 209 23.93 -11.79 4.77
C LEU A 209 25.26 -11.03 4.93
N ASP A 210 26.04 -10.93 3.85
CA ASP A 210 27.28 -10.15 3.81
C ASP A 210 27.07 -8.64 4.02
N ASP A 211 28.05 -8.00 4.67
CA ASP A 211 28.03 -6.58 4.98
C ASP A 211 27.94 -5.69 3.73
N GLY A 212 28.56 -6.11 2.62
CA GLY A 212 28.50 -5.39 1.35
C GLY A 212 27.07 -5.28 0.82
N SER A 213 26.23 -6.29 1.08
CA SER A 213 24.81 -6.27 0.69
C SER A 213 24.01 -5.30 1.56
N TYR A 214 24.25 -5.29 2.88
CA TYR A 214 23.65 -4.30 3.78
C TYR A 214 24.05 -2.86 3.42
N ILE A 215 25.34 -2.62 3.13
CA ILE A 215 25.84 -1.30 2.72
C ILE A 215 25.19 -0.87 1.40
N ALA A 216 25.07 -1.78 0.42
CA ALA A 216 24.36 -1.52 -0.83
C ALA A 216 22.89 -1.11 -0.58
N PHE A 217 22.18 -1.85 0.28
CA PHE A 217 20.81 -1.48 0.68
C PHE A 217 20.74 -0.10 1.33
N ILE A 218 21.62 0.22 2.29
CA ILE A 218 21.61 1.52 2.99
C ILE A 218 21.89 2.67 2.01
N VAL A 219 22.86 2.53 1.11
CA VAL A 219 23.18 3.58 0.11
C VAL A 219 22.00 3.79 -0.83
N ILE A 220 21.41 2.72 -1.35
CA ILE A 220 20.21 2.77 -2.19
C ILE A 220 19.03 3.41 -1.43
N MET A 221 18.85 3.03 -0.16
CA MET A 221 17.82 3.57 0.73
C MET A 221 18.00 5.07 1.01
N LEU A 222 19.24 5.57 1.12
CA LEU A 222 19.49 7.00 1.32
C LEU A 222 19.33 7.78 0.01
N CYS A 223 19.85 7.28 -1.12
CA CYS A 223 19.77 7.98 -2.41
C CYS A 223 18.33 8.28 -2.82
N GLY A 224 17.42 7.31 -2.71
CA GLY A 224 16.02 7.56 -3.05
C GLY A 224 15.26 8.45 -2.05
N CYS A 225 15.79 8.77 -0.85
CA CYS A 225 15.10 9.68 0.09
C CYS A 225 14.97 11.09 -0.47
N PHE A 226 15.93 11.48 -1.33
CA PHE A 226 15.97 12.82 -1.91
C PHE A 226 15.15 12.93 -3.21
N ILE A 227 14.82 11.80 -3.85
CA ILE A 227 14.08 11.79 -5.13
C ILE A 227 12.65 12.35 -4.98
N PRO A 228 11.85 12.05 -3.91
CA PRO A 228 10.54 12.66 -3.69
C PRO A 228 10.51 14.19 -3.64
N LEU A 229 11.64 14.87 -3.36
CA LEU A 229 11.73 16.33 -3.38
C LEU A 229 11.53 16.92 -4.79
N LEU A 230 11.83 16.12 -5.83
CA LEU A 230 11.66 16.47 -7.24
C LEU A 230 10.21 16.32 -7.74
N LEU A 231 9.30 15.74 -6.93
CA LEU A 231 7.90 15.58 -7.30
C LEU A 231 7.18 16.93 -7.43
N ILE A 232 6.06 16.93 -8.15
CA ILE A 232 5.16 18.09 -8.23
C ILE A 232 4.28 18.10 -6.97
N PRO A 233 4.00 19.27 -6.36
CA PRO A 233 3.04 19.38 -5.25
C PRO A 233 1.63 18.86 -5.60
N SER A 234 0.93 18.26 -4.63
CA SER A 234 -0.37 17.61 -4.84
C SER A 234 -1.47 18.57 -5.34
N ASP A 235 -1.40 19.83 -4.95
CA ASP A 235 -2.26 20.95 -5.39
C ASP A 235 -2.12 21.28 -6.88
N GLN A 236 -1.05 20.82 -7.52
CA GLN A 236 -0.74 21.02 -8.94
C GLN A 236 -0.95 19.73 -9.76
N VAL A 237 -1.78 18.81 -9.25
CA VAL A 237 -2.18 17.56 -9.92
C VAL A 237 -3.54 17.74 -10.59
N ILE A 238 -3.57 17.62 -11.92
CA ILE A 238 -4.78 17.70 -12.75
C ILE A 238 -5.09 16.29 -13.25
N ARG A 239 -6.26 15.75 -12.96
CA ARG A 239 -6.72 14.41 -13.36
C ARG A 239 -6.83 14.24 -14.89
N ILE A 240 -7.05 13.00 -15.33
CA ILE A 240 -7.16 12.65 -16.76
C ILE A 240 -8.36 13.34 -17.42
N ASP A 241 -9.43 13.52 -16.66
CA ASP A 241 -10.67 14.22 -17.01
C ASP A 241 -10.55 15.76 -16.95
N GLY A 242 -9.38 16.30 -16.57
CA GLY A 242 -9.17 17.74 -16.39
C GLY A 242 -9.59 18.30 -15.02
N SER A 243 -10.20 17.50 -14.14
CA SER A 243 -10.54 17.92 -12.78
C SER A 243 -9.30 18.08 -11.89
N GLN A 244 -9.35 18.97 -10.90
CA GLN A 244 -8.28 19.07 -9.89
C GLN A 244 -8.46 18.00 -8.81
N VAL A 245 -7.34 17.52 -8.24
CA VAL A 245 -7.39 16.65 -7.06
C VAL A 245 -7.76 17.47 -5.83
N VAL A 246 -9.01 17.38 -5.40
CA VAL A 246 -9.48 17.94 -4.13
C VAL A 246 -8.98 17.07 -2.98
N LEU A 247 -7.93 17.50 -2.31
CA LEU A 247 -7.52 16.93 -1.03
C LEU A 247 -8.41 17.48 0.11
N PRO A 248 -8.78 16.67 1.12
CA PRO A 248 -9.53 17.15 2.28
C PRO A 248 -8.78 18.28 3.00
N GLN A 249 -9.44 19.43 3.19
CA GLN A 249 -8.78 20.59 3.79
C GLN A 249 -8.52 20.41 5.29
N MET A 250 -7.37 20.94 5.71
CA MET A 250 -6.69 20.79 7.01
C MET A 250 -7.59 20.55 8.24
N PRO A 251 -7.88 19.29 8.60
CA PRO A 251 -8.39 18.99 9.93
C PRO A 251 -7.24 19.09 10.94
N THR A 252 -7.54 19.59 12.14
CA THR A 252 -6.70 19.34 13.32
C THR A 252 -6.78 17.87 13.73
N TRP A 253 -5.78 17.34 14.44
CA TRP A 253 -5.82 15.96 14.97
C TRP A 253 -7.09 15.69 15.82
N ARG A 254 -7.61 16.70 16.53
CA ARG A 254 -8.86 16.59 17.31
C ARG A 254 -10.08 16.44 16.41
N THR A 255 -10.16 17.19 15.32
CA THR A 255 -11.24 17.09 14.33
C THR A 255 -11.11 15.83 13.47
N GLU A 256 -9.89 15.34 13.22
CA GLU A 256 -9.64 14.09 12.50
C GLU A 256 -10.12 12.89 13.34
N ILE A 257 -9.74 12.79 14.62
CA ILE A 257 -10.23 11.72 15.53
C ILE A 257 -11.75 11.80 15.72
N LYS A 258 -12.32 13.02 15.88
CA LYS A 258 -13.78 13.20 15.95
C LYS A 258 -14.49 12.80 14.65
N GLY A 259 -13.91 13.14 13.49
CA GLY A 259 -14.41 12.77 12.18
C GLY A 259 -14.44 11.26 11.98
N MET A 260 -13.34 10.57 12.31
CA MET A 260 -13.30 9.11 12.35
C MET A 260 -14.41 8.56 13.26
N TYR A 261 -14.49 8.98 14.52
CA TYR A 261 -15.52 8.49 15.45
C TYR A 261 -16.95 8.73 14.92
N HIS A 262 -17.22 9.88 14.32
CA HIS A 262 -18.53 10.20 13.73
C HIS A 262 -18.86 9.29 12.54
N VAL A 263 -17.92 9.10 11.61
CA VAL A 263 -18.07 8.17 10.48
C VAL A 263 -18.28 6.73 10.98
N LEU A 264 -17.66 6.33 12.11
CA LEU A 264 -17.86 5.00 12.69
C LEU A 264 -19.25 4.82 13.30
N GLN A 265 -19.79 5.86 13.94
CA GLN A 265 -21.17 5.85 14.45
C GLN A 265 -22.19 5.80 13.31
N GLN A 266 -21.98 6.55 12.23
CA GLN A 266 -22.84 6.54 11.05
C GLN A 266 -22.75 5.22 10.28
N ASN A 267 -21.54 4.68 10.13
CA ASN A 267 -21.25 3.48 9.35
C ASN A 267 -20.74 2.34 10.25
N ILE A 268 -21.53 1.98 11.27
CA ILE A 268 -21.17 0.93 12.24
C ILE A 268 -20.94 -0.45 11.59
N TRP A 269 -21.48 -0.66 10.38
CA TRP A 269 -21.20 -1.83 9.54
C TRP A 269 -19.73 -1.96 9.11
N VAL A 270 -18.94 -0.88 9.12
CA VAL A 270 -17.50 -0.92 8.80
C VAL A 270 -16.72 -1.77 9.83
N LEU A 271 -17.27 -1.99 11.03
CA LEU A 271 -16.71 -2.93 12.01
C LEU A 271 -16.59 -4.36 11.46
N THR A 272 -17.42 -4.78 10.49
CA THR A 272 -17.29 -6.12 9.88
C THR A 272 -16.06 -6.24 8.96
N LEU A 273 -15.44 -5.12 8.56
CA LEU A 273 -14.17 -5.10 7.83
C LEU A 273 -12.95 -5.12 8.75
N PHE A 274 -13.09 -4.89 10.06
CA PHE A 274 -11.94 -4.84 10.97
C PHE A 274 -11.13 -6.16 11.01
N PRO A 275 -11.75 -7.37 11.01
CA PRO A 275 -11.00 -8.62 10.87
C PRO A 275 -10.22 -8.71 9.54
N PHE A 276 -10.75 -8.11 8.47
CA PHE A 276 -10.12 -8.08 7.14
C PHE A 276 -8.96 -7.09 7.06
N PHE A 277 -9.05 -5.98 7.78
CA PHE A 277 -7.92 -5.07 7.97
C PHE A 277 -6.82 -5.75 8.81
N ALA A 278 -7.18 -6.47 9.87
CA ALA A 278 -6.23 -7.20 10.70
C ALA A 278 -5.54 -8.36 9.95
N ALA A 279 -6.30 -9.15 9.18
CA ALA A 279 -5.77 -10.29 8.43
C ALA A 279 -4.77 -9.87 7.33
N SER A 280 -4.91 -8.65 6.78
CA SER A 280 -4.14 -8.15 5.62
C SER A 280 -2.61 -8.10 5.79
N ASN A 281 -2.08 -8.23 7.01
CA ASN A 281 -0.65 -8.39 7.26
C ASN A 281 -0.32 -9.63 8.13
N TRP A 282 -1.32 -10.33 8.67
CA TRP A 282 -1.11 -11.37 9.69
C TRP A 282 -0.25 -12.53 9.17
N TYR A 283 -0.40 -12.83 7.88
CA TYR A 283 0.32 -13.92 7.21
C TYR A 283 1.80 -13.64 6.92
N TYR A 284 2.25 -12.38 6.87
CA TYR A 284 3.64 -12.08 6.51
C TYR A 284 4.65 -12.65 7.50
N THR A 285 4.32 -12.63 8.80
CA THR A 285 5.16 -13.22 9.85
C THR A 285 5.35 -14.71 9.62
N TYR A 286 4.27 -15.44 9.28
CA TYR A 286 4.36 -16.87 8.98
C TYR A 286 5.17 -17.14 7.70
N GLN A 287 4.89 -16.40 6.62
CA GLN A 287 5.59 -16.58 5.35
C GLN A 287 7.10 -16.35 5.50
N ALA A 288 7.50 -15.20 6.06
CA ALA A 288 8.90 -14.83 6.21
C ALA A 288 9.63 -15.66 7.27
N ASN A 289 9.17 -15.61 8.53
CA ASN A 289 9.92 -16.17 9.67
C ASN A 289 9.60 -17.64 9.95
N ASP A 290 8.34 -18.07 9.89
CA ASP A 290 7.97 -19.46 10.22
C ASP A 290 8.16 -20.45 9.05
N PHE A 291 8.13 -19.96 7.80
CA PHE A 291 8.22 -20.79 6.60
C PHE A 291 9.53 -20.58 5.82
N ASN A 292 9.97 -19.34 5.55
CA ASN A 292 11.16 -19.12 4.73
C ASN A 292 12.48 -19.37 5.52
N VAL A 293 12.63 -18.80 6.73
CA VAL A 293 13.88 -18.97 7.52
C VAL A 293 14.21 -20.42 7.88
N PRO A 294 13.32 -21.23 8.50
CA PRO A 294 13.74 -22.51 9.06
C PRO A 294 13.91 -23.62 8.01
N ASN A 295 13.34 -23.47 6.81
CA ASN A 295 13.33 -24.52 5.80
C ASN A 295 14.43 -24.38 4.74
N PHE A 296 14.94 -23.17 4.48
CA PHE A 296 15.71 -22.86 3.27
C PHE A 296 17.07 -22.22 3.53
N THR A 297 18.04 -22.48 2.65
CA THR A 297 19.36 -21.81 2.65
C THR A 297 19.21 -20.30 2.38
N LEU A 298 20.20 -19.48 2.79
CA LEU A 298 20.16 -18.01 2.59
C LEU A 298 19.93 -17.62 1.13
N ARG A 299 20.63 -18.27 0.20
CA ARG A 299 20.47 -18.13 -1.26
C ARG A 299 19.02 -18.40 -1.69
N THR A 300 18.45 -19.49 -1.20
CA THR A 300 17.07 -19.90 -1.49
C THR A 300 16.04 -18.95 -0.87
N ARG A 301 16.29 -18.42 0.33
CA ARG A 301 15.44 -17.43 1.01
C ARG A 301 15.27 -16.15 0.19
N PHE A 302 16.34 -15.62 -0.41
CA PHE A 302 16.25 -14.47 -1.31
C PHE A 302 15.60 -14.79 -2.65
N PHE A 303 15.84 -15.98 -3.22
CA PHE A 303 15.19 -16.42 -4.46
C PHE A 303 13.67 -16.61 -4.28
N ASN A 304 13.25 -17.20 -3.15
CA ASN A 304 11.87 -17.24 -2.69
C ASN A 304 11.28 -15.83 -2.62
N GLY A 305 12.00 -14.88 -1.99
CA GLY A 305 11.61 -13.47 -1.92
C GLY A 305 11.46 -12.79 -3.28
N LEU A 306 12.33 -13.10 -4.24
CA LEU A 306 12.26 -12.57 -5.61
C LEU A 306 10.96 -13.03 -6.29
N TRP A 307 10.67 -14.33 -6.23
CA TRP A 307 9.47 -14.89 -6.85
C TRP A 307 8.19 -14.51 -6.11
N SER A 308 8.19 -14.40 -4.78
CA SER A 308 7.01 -13.93 -4.04
C SER A 308 6.65 -12.51 -4.46
N ASN A 309 7.62 -11.60 -4.50
CA ASN A 309 7.39 -10.21 -4.91
C ASN A 309 6.89 -10.16 -6.37
N PHE A 310 7.47 -10.96 -7.27
CA PHE A 310 7.00 -11.05 -8.66
C PHE A 310 5.57 -11.59 -8.78
N PHE A 311 5.21 -12.68 -8.09
CA PHE A 311 3.86 -13.25 -8.17
C PHE A 311 2.81 -12.43 -7.40
N SER A 312 3.20 -11.66 -6.38
CA SER A 312 2.36 -10.62 -5.79
C SER A 312 1.94 -9.57 -6.85
N MET A 313 2.88 -9.07 -7.67
CA MET A 313 2.56 -8.18 -8.81
C MET A 313 1.51 -8.81 -9.73
N VAL A 314 1.69 -10.09 -10.09
CA VAL A 314 0.74 -10.82 -10.95
C VAL A 314 -0.64 -10.91 -10.29
N GLY A 315 -0.71 -11.22 -9.00
CA GLY A 315 -1.96 -11.25 -8.22
C GLY A 315 -2.70 -9.91 -8.23
N VAL A 316 -1.99 -8.79 -8.00
CA VAL A 316 -2.61 -7.46 -8.02
C VAL A 316 -3.08 -7.06 -9.42
N TRP A 317 -2.39 -7.47 -10.50
CA TRP A 317 -2.85 -7.22 -11.88
C TRP A 317 -4.07 -8.06 -12.24
N VAL A 318 -4.08 -9.36 -11.92
CA VAL A 318 -5.24 -10.24 -12.14
C VAL A 318 -6.46 -9.69 -11.42
N MET A 319 -6.34 -9.38 -10.13
CA MET A 319 -7.47 -8.90 -9.34
C MET A 319 -7.88 -7.47 -9.71
N GLY A 320 -6.94 -6.56 -9.91
CA GLY A 320 -7.24 -5.16 -10.24
C GLY A 320 -7.90 -4.99 -11.62
N THR A 321 -7.46 -5.74 -12.63
CA THR A 321 -8.08 -5.69 -13.98
C THR A 321 -9.45 -6.36 -14.02
N PHE A 322 -9.66 -7.42 -13.21
CA PHE A 322 -10.96 -8.04 -12.99
C PHE A 322 -11.95 -7.07 -12.32
N LEU A 323 -11.53 -6.41 -11.23
CA LEU A 323 -12.37 -5.48 -10.47
C LEU A 323 -12.66 -4.17 -11.22
N ASP A 324 -11.77 -3.69 -12.08
CA ASP A 324 -12.02 -2.53 -12.96
C ASP A 324 -12.85 -2.89 -14.22
N GLY A 325 -13.30 -4.14 -14.39
CA GLY A 325 -14.23 -4.52 -15.48
C GLY A 325 -13.69 -4.27 -16.89
N THR A 326 -12.37 -4.31 -17.09
CA THR A 326 -11.72 -3.89 -18.35
C THR A 326 -11.94 -4.86 -19.51
N PHE A 327 -12.47 -6.05 -19.23
CA PHE A 327 -13.02 -6.96 -20.22
C PHE A 327 -14.31 -6.39 -20.80
N LYS A 328 -14.19 -5.44 -21.75
CA LYS A 328 -15.30 -4.83 -22.52
C LYS A 328 -16.30 -5.83 -23.13
N VAL A 329 -15.90 -7.10 -23.25
CA VAL A 329 -16.69 -8.24 -23.74
C VAL A 329 -17.84 -8.60 -22.78
N ILE A 330 -17.72 -8.34 -21.47
CA ILE A 330 -18.74 -8.67 -20.46
C ILE A 330 -18.97 -7.44 -19.57
N HIS A 331 -20.12 -6.78 -19.74
CA HIS A 331 -20.52 -5.68 -18.85
C HIS A 331 -21.00 -6.26 -17.52
N ILE A 332 -20.13 -6.23 -16.50
CA ILE A 332 -20.44 -6.69 -15.14
C ILE A 332 -20.58 -5.48 -14.21
N ASP A 333 -21.74 -5.31 -13.61
CA ASP A 333 -22.00 -4.22 -12.66
C ASP A 333 -21.06 -4.26 -11.46
N ARG A 334 -20.78 -3.08 -10.88
CA ARG A 334 -19.87 -2.90 -9.74
C ARG A 334 -20.21 -3.81 -8.53
N PRO A 335 -21.48 -3.99 -8.12
CA PRO A 335 -21.82 -4.92 -7.03
C PRO A 335 -21.53 -6.38 -7.40
N MET A 336 -21.76 -6.77 -8.66
CA MET A 336 -21.46 -8.13 -9.11
C MET A 336 -19.95 -8.39 -9.16
N ARG A 337 -19.13 -7.40 -9.57
CA ARG A 337 -17.66 -7.47 -9.47
C ARG A 337 -17.17 -7.63 -8.02
N ALA A 338 -17.76 -6.89 -7.08
CA ALA A 338 -17.45 -7.02 -5.65
C ALA A 338 -17.78 -8.42 -5.11
N ARG A 339 -18.95 -8.97 -5.48
CA ARG A 339 -19.42 -10.32 -5.09
C ARG A 339 -18.54 -11.42 -5.66
N LEU A 340 -18.24 -11.37 -6.95
CA LEU A 340 -17.36 -12.35 -7.59
C LEU A 340 -15.92 -12.26 -7.02
N GLY A 341 -15.45 -11.05 -6.72
CA GLY A 341 -14.14 -10.83 -6.09
C GLY A 341 -14.02 -11.46 -4.71
N ILE A 342 -15.03 -11.32 -3.83
CA ILE A 342 -14.99 -11.96 -2.50
C ILE A 342 -15.14 -13.49 -2.59
N ILE A 343 -15.93 -14.00 -3.54
CA ILE A 343 -16.03 -15.45 -3.81
C ILE A 343 -14.67 -16.01 -4.26
N PHE A 344 -13.98 -15.32 -5.18
CA PHE A 344 -12.64 -15.70 -5.62
C PHE A 344 -11.63 -15.68 -4.47
N LEU A 345 -11.65 -14.65 -3.61
CA LEU A 345 -10.81 -14.62 -2.41
C LEU A 345 -11.15 -15.75 -1.43
N PHE A 346 -12.42 -16.07 -1.22
CA PHE A 346 -12.82 -17.17 -0.35
C PHE A 346 -12.30 -18.52 -0.84
N ILE A 347 -12.52 -18.84 -2.12
CA ILE A 347 -12.03 -20.08 -2.72
C ILE A 347 -10.50 -20.15 -2.68
N SER A 348 -9.81 -19.08 -3.08
CA SER A 348 -8.34 -19.04 -3.04
C SER A 348 -7.78 -19.07 -1.61
N THR A 349 -8.50 -18.55 -0.60
CA THR A 349 -8.12 -18.73 0.82
C THR A 349 -8.11 -20.20 1.18
N PHE A 350 -9.17 -20.94 0.88
CA PHE A 350 -9.26 -22.37 1.18
C PHE A 350 -8.28 -23.22 0.37
N VAL A 351 -8.03 -22.89 -0.90
CA VAL A 351 -7.06 -23.63 -1.74
C VAL A 351 -5.63 -23.39 -1.27
N THR A 352 -5.22 -22.13 -1.11
CA THR A 352 -3.84 -21.78 -0.75
C THR A 352 -3.53 -22.13 0.71
N TRP A 353 -4.39 -21.76 1.66
CA TRP A 353 -4.16 -22.06 3.08
C TRP A 353 -4.63 -23.46 3.49
N GLY A 354 -5.42 -24.15 2.66
CA GLY A 354 -5.66 -25.59 2.81
C GLY A 354 -4.44 -26.42 2.35
N SER A 355 -3.86 -26.11 1.20
CA SER A 355 -2.66 -26.82 0.71
C SER A 355 -1.41 -26.56 1.56
N GLY A 356 -1.25 -25.33 2.09
CA GLY A 356 -0.17 -25.01 3.03
C GLY A 356 -0.20 -25.80 4.34
N TRP A 357 -1.36 -26.34 4.75
CA TRP A 357 -1.48 -27.17 5.96
C TRP A 357 -0.66 -28.47 5.87
N LEU A 358 -0.50 -29.02 4.66
CA LEU A 358 0.31 -30.23 4.43
C LEU A 358 1.78 -30.02 4.84
N PHE A 359 2.29 -28.80 4.69
CA PHE A 359 3.63 -28.42 5.12
C PHE A 359 3.66 -28.05 6.60
N ALA A 360 2.73 -27.20 7.05
CA ALA A 360 2.62 -26.74 8.43
C ALA A 360 2.45 -27.89 9.45
N MET A 361 1.72 -28.95 9.07
CA MET A 361 1.53 -30.14 9.92
C MET A 361 2.85 -30.87 10.21
N HIS A 362 3.81 -30.87 9.30
CA HIS A 362 5.11 -31.54 9.49
C HIS A 362 6.14 -30.62 10.17
N SER A 363 5.97 -29.30 10.09
CA SER A 363 6.85 -28.31 10.71
C SER A 363 6.78 -28.31 12.26
N LYS A 364 7.95 -28.12 12.89
CA LYS A 364 8.11 -27.92 14.34
C LYS A 364 9.19 -26.85 14.60
N ARG A 365 8.91 -25.91 15.51
CA ARG A 365 9.88 -24.86 15.89
C ARG A 365 11.10 -25.52 16.55
N GLY A 366 12.29 -25.07 16.17
CA GLY A 366 13.57 -25.65 16.59
C GLY A 366 13.97 -26.97 15.90
N GLN A 367 13.18 -27.49 14.95
CA GLN A 367 13.54 -28.67 14.13
C GLN A 367 13.53 -28.29 12.65
N SER A 368 14.64 -27.68 12.20
CA SER A 368 14.88 -27.43 10.77
C SER A 368 15.24 -28.73 10.03
N PRO A 369 14.87 -28.86 8.74
CA PRO A 369 15.46 -29.86 7.87
C PRO A 369 17.00 -29.76 7.85
N VAL A 370 17.68 -30.89 8.04
CA VAL A 370 19.15 -31.01 7.91
C VAL A 370 19.44 -32.02 6.79
N PRO A 371 20.09 -31.62 5.68
CA PRO A 371 20.44 -30.25 5.30
C PRO A 371 19.19 -29.40 5.00
N LEU A 372 19.36 -28.07 5.10
CA LEU A 372 18.38 -27.06 4.68
C LEU A 372 18.06 -27.23 3.19
N ILE A 373 16.85 -26.86 2.76
CA ILE A 373 16.44 -26.97 1.36
C ILE A 373 17.15 -25.89 0.54
N ASP A 374 17.89 -26.33 -0.47
CA ASP A 374 18.60 -25.44 -1.40
C ASP A 374 18.01 -25.51 -2.82
N LEU A 375 18.23 -24.49 -3.65
CA LEU A 375 17.72 -24.40 -5.02
C LEU A 375 18.17 -25.57 -5.91
N GLU A 376 19.37 -26.10 -5.65
CA GLU A 376 19.94 -27.22 -6.40
C GLU A 376 19.17 -28.54 -6.12
N GLU A 377 18.53 -28.67 -4.95
CA GLU A 377 17.68 -29.82 -4.60
C GLU A 377 16.27 -29.69 -5.24
N THR A 378 16.20 -29.59 -6.57
CA THR A 378 14.98 -29.26 -7.33
C THR A 378 13.74 -30.07 -6.90
N HIS A 379 13.88 -31.40 -6.72
CA HIS A 379 12.78 -32.28 -6.30
C HIS A 379 12.20 -31.91 -4.92
N ARG A 380 13.03 -31.42 -4.01
CA ARG A 380 12.65 -31.03 -2.64
C ARG A 380 12.19 -29.58 -2.58
N TYR A 381 12.84 -28.70 -3.36
CA TYR A 381 12.53 -27.28 -3.43
C TYR A 381 11.17 -27.00 -4.09
N VAL A 382 10.88 -27.60 -5.27
CA VAL A 382 9.69 -27.29 -6.08
C VAL A 382 8.37 -27.26 -5.30
N PRO A 383 8.00 -28.26 -4.47
CA PRO A 383 6.73 -28.22 -3.74
C PRO A 383 6.66 -27.09 -2.69
N TYR A 384 7.76 -26.78 -2.00
CA TYR A 384 7.80 -25.69 -1.01
C TYR A 384 7.85 -24.31 -1.69
N GLY A 385 8.57 -24.17 -2.81
CA GLY A 385 8.60 -22.94 -3.60
C GLY A 385 7.24 -22.65 -4.27
N ALA A 386 6.54 -23.67 -4.75
CA ALA A 386 5.22 -23.53 -5.36
C ALA A 386 4.16 -23.00 -4.37
N ILE A 387 4.13 -23.51 -3.13
CA ILE A 387 3.22 -22.99 -2.11
C ILE A 387 3.60 -21.57 -1.65
N TYR A 388 4.90 -21.24 -1.60
CA TYR A 388 5.36 -19.88 -1.31
C TYR A 388 4.92 -18.87 -2.38
N ILE A 389 5.03 -19.25 -3.65
CA ILE A 389 4.51 -18.49 -4.79
C ILE A 389 2.99 -18.33 -4.71
N ALA A 390 2.26 -19.38 -4.35
CA ALA A 390 0.80 -19.32 -4.20
C ALA A 390 0.36 -18.40 -3.05
N PHE A 391 1.08 -18.40 -1.92
CA PHE A 391 0.87 -17.46 -0.82
C PHE A 391 1.04 -16.00 -1.27
N ALA A 392 2.07 -15.70 -2.08
CA ALA A 392 2.34 -14.35 -2.55
C ALA A 392 1.36 -13.87 -3.64
N PHE A 393 0.95 -14.76 -4.55
CA PHE A 393 -0.14 -14.47 -5.49
C PHE A 393 -1.46 -14.16 -4.77
N TYR A 394 -1.77 -14.92 -3.70
CA TYR A 394 -2.92 -14.70 -2.85
C TYR A 394 -2.86 -13.34 -2.12
N ASP A 395 -1.71 -12.98 -1.55
CA ASP A 395 -1.45 -11.65 -0.96
C ASP A 395 -1.79 -10.53 -1.96
N GLY A 396 -1.18 -10.55 -3.16
CA GLY A 396 -1.48 -9.57 -4.20
C GLY A 396 -2.98 -9.46 -4.54
N CYS A 397 -3.69 -10.58 -4.62
CA CYS A 397 -5.15 -10.56 -4.80
C CYS A 397 -5.89 -9.93 -3.61
N PHE A 398 -5.49 -10.27 -2.38
CA PHE A 398 -6.07 -9.75 -1.14
C PHE A 398 -5.88 -8.24 -1.01
N GLN A 399 -4.66 -7.73 -1.19
CA GLN A 399 -4.36 -6.29 -1.09
C GLN A 399 -5.09 -5.49 -2.17
N SER A 400 -5.18 -6.02 -3.39
CA SER A 400 -5.92 -5.39 -4.50
C SER A 400 -7.40 -5.26 -4.19
N TYR A 401 -8.04 -6.35 -3.73
CA TYR A 401 -9.44 -6.31 -3.33
C TYR A 401 -9.68 -5.40 -2.14
N ALA A 402 -8.78 -5.39 -1.15
CA ALA A 402 -8.90 -4.53 0.03
C ALA A 402 -8.93 -3.04 -0.36
N ASN A 403 -7.95 -2.60 -1.15
CA ASN A 403 -7.87 -1.18 -1.53
C ASN A 403 -9.00 -0.81 -2.51
N TRP A 404 -9.43 -1.73 -3.39
CA TRP A 404 -10.58 -1.53 -4.26
C TRP A 404 -11.91 -1.45 -3.49
N ILE A 405 -12.17 -2.36 -2.53
CA ILE A 405 -13.42 -2.34 -1.77
C ILE A 405 -13.49 -1.08 -0.91
N LEU A 406 -12.43 -0.68 -0.20
CA LEU A 406 -12.39 0.62 0.49
C LEU A 406 -12.71 1.78 -0.47
N GLY A 407 -12.04 1.82 -1.62
CA GLY A 407 -12.26 2.80 -2.68
C GLY A 407 -13.64 2.76 -3.35
N SER A 408 -14.45 1.73 -3.08
CA SER A 408 -15.81 1.57 -3.63
C SER A 408 -16.94 1.99 -2.66
N LEU A 409 -16.62 2.23 -1.38
CA LEU A 409 -17.61 2.51 -0.34
C LEU A 409 -17.94 4.01 -0.20
N SER A 410 -17.15 4.91 -0.80
CA SER A 410 -17.45 6.33 -0.85
C SER A 410 -16.65 7.06 -1.94
N ASN A 411 -17.27 8.08 -2.54
CA ASN A 411 -16.62 9.07 -3.39
C ASN A 411 -16.07 10.27 -2.59
N ASN A 412 -16.56 10.48 -1.37
CA ASN A 412 -16.10 11.56 -0.51
C ASN A 412 -14.67 11.26 -0.03
N SER A 413 -13.72 12.10 -0.45
CA SER A 413 -12.30 11.92 -0.14
C SER A 413 -11.99 12.03 1.36
N ALA A 414 -12.81 12.73 2.15
CA ALA A 414 -12.66 12.77 3.61
C ALA A 414 -13.05 11.43 4.25
N THR A 415 -14.22 10.88 3.91
CA THR A 415 -14.70 9.57 4.38
C THR A 415 -13.75 8.45 3.97
N LEU A 416 -13.27 8.47 2.72
CA LEU A 416 -12.31 7.50 2.21
C LEU A 416 -10.95 7.59 2.93
N SER A 417 -10.48 8.80 3.27
CA SER A 417 -9.27 8.99 4.10
C SER A 417 -9.44 8.41 5.51
N HIS A 418 -10.63 8.49 6.11
CA HIS A 418 -10.89 7.85 7.42
C HIS A 418 -10.90 6.32 7.33
N TYR A 419 -11.49 5.74 6.27
CA TYR A 419 -11.43 4.30 6.01
C TYR A 419 -9.97 3.82 5.80
N ALA A 420 -9.18 4.57 5.04
CA ALA A 420 -7.75 4.28 4.84
C ALA A 420 -6.96 4.32 6.17
N GLY A 421 -7.24 5.31 7.02
CA GLY A 421 -6.66 5.44 8.36
C GLY A 421 -6.95 4.23 9.25
N TRP A 422 -8.20 3.76 9.30
CA TRP A 422 -8.55 2.53 10.04
C TRP A 422 -7.87 1.29 9.48
N TYR A 423 -7.91 1.11 8.16
CA TYR A 423 -7.28 -0.04 7.51
C TYR A 423 -5.79 -0.12 7.88
N ARG A 424 -5.02 0.96 7.70
CA ARG A 424 -3.58 0.97 8.03
C ARG A 424 -3.29 0.84 9.53
N SER A 425 -4.12 1.46 10.38
CA SER A 425 -3.92 1.39 11.84
C SER A 425 -4.19 -0.01 12.38
N ILE A 426 -5.30 -0.65 11.97
CA ILE A 426 -5.69 -2.00 12.41
C ILE A 426 -4.76 -3.06 11.80
N GLN A 427 -4.40 -2.92 10.52
CA GLN A 427 -3.36 -3.73 9.85
C GLN A 427 -2.05 -3.72 10.65
N SER A 428 -1.62 -2.54 11.10
CA SER A 428 -0.38 -2.39 11.88
C SER A 428 -0.51 -2.92 13.31
N ALA A 429 -1.62 -2.64 14.01
CA ALA A 429 -1.87 -3.18 15.35
C ALA A 429 -1.85 -4.73 15.34
N ALA A 430 -2.54 -5.34 14.38
CA ALA A 430 -2.58 -6.77 14.20
C ALA A 430 -1.20 -7.35 13.86
N SER A 431 -0.44 -6.67 13.00
CA SER A 431 0.97 -7.01 12.70
C SER A 431 1.81 -7.04 13.98
N ALA A 432 1.76 -6.00 14.82
CA ALA A 432 2.54 -5.92 16.05
C ALA A 432 2.24 -7.08 17.01
N VAL A 433 0.97 -7.51 17.09
CA VAL A 433 0.57 -8.70 17.88
C VAL A 433 1.20 -9.97 17.31
N VAL A 434 1.02 -10.27 16.01
CA VAL A 434 1.54 -11.54 15.45
C VAL A 434 3.08 -11.60 15.43
N TRP A 435 3.77 -10.47 15.21
CA TRP A 435 5.23 -10.41 15.40
C TRP A 435 5.60 -10.65 16.86
N ARG A 436 4.84 -10.17 17.84
CA ARG A 436 5.11 -10.49 19.25
C ARG A 436 4.84 -11.97 19.58
N LEU A 437 3.88 -12.62 18.93
CA LEU A 437 3.61 -14.06 19.07
C LEU A 437 4.77 -14.91 18.52
N ASP A 438 5.33 -14.55 17.35
CA ASP A 438 6.58 -15.14 16.83
C ASP A 438 7.75 -14.95 17.81
N GLY A 439 7.90 -13.75 18.37
CA GLY A 439 8.95 -13.40 19.34
C GLY A 439 8.72 -13.94 20.76
N LEU A 440 7.70 -14.78 20.96
CA LEU A 440 7.45 -15.59 22.14
C LEU A 440 7.61 -17.09 21.83
N ASP A 441 8.19 -17.43 20.68
CA ASP A 441 8.46 -18.80 20.22
C ASP A 441 7.23 -19.72 20.17
N ILE A 442 6.07 -19.15 19.83
CA ILE A 442 4.84 -19.91 19.61
C ILE A 442 5.03 -20.89 18.44
N SER A 443 4.44 -22.08 18.56
CA SER A 443 4.65 -23.15 17.58
C SER A 443 4.19 -22.72 16.17
N TYR A 444 4.95 -23.10 15.14
CA TYR A 444 4.61 -22.82 13.73
C TYR A 444 3.18 -23.26 13.36
N ARG A 445 2.70 -24.37 13.94
CA ARG A 445 1.32 -24.86 13.77
C ARG A 445 0.29 -23.90 14.35
N SER A 446 0.53 -23.37 15.54
CA SER A 446 -0.35 -22.39 16.19
C SER A 446 -0.36 -21.06 15.42
N MET A 447 0.80 -20.60 14.95
CA MET A 447 0.92 -19.42 14.09
C MET A 447 0.13 -19.62 12.78
N TYR A 448 0.28 -20.77 12.14
CA TYR A 448 -0.47 -21.12 10.93
C TYR A 448 -1.98 -21.17 11.15
N ILE A 449 -2.45 -21.86 12.19
CA ILE A 449 -3.88 -21.94 12.52
C ILE A 449 -4.44 -20.54 12.83
N SER A 450 -3.72 -19.70 13.56
CA SER A 450 -4.16 -18.32 13.82
C SER A 450 -4.35 -17.52 12.51
N THR A 451 -3.42 -17.68 11.57
CA THR A 451 -3.44 -17.05 10.25
C THR A 451 -4.61 -17.55 9.40
N TRP A 452 -4.84 -18.86 9.37
CA TRP A 452 -5.92 -19.45 8.59
C TRP A 452 -7.31 -19.09 9.17
N CYS A 453 -7.45 -19.12 10.50
CA CYS A 453 -8.68 -18.70 11.19
C CYS A 453 -9.00 -17.22 10.95
N ILE A 454 -8.04 -16.30 11.11
CA ILE A 454 -8.30 -14.87 10.89
C ILE A 454 -8.61 -14.57 9.41
N LEU A 455 -7.99 -15.29 8.46
CA LEU A 455 -8.33 -15.20 7.04
C LEU A 455 -9.74 -15.69 6.74
N ILE A 456 -10.15 -16.86 7.24
CA ILE A 456 -11.53 -17.36 7.05
C ILE A 456 -12.55 -16.39 7.66
N ILE A 457 -12.33 -15.94 8.89
CA ILE A 457 -13.23 -14.98 9.57
C ILE A 457 -13.30 -13.68 8.77
N SER A 458 -12.16 -13.14 8.33
CA SER A 458 -12.13 -11.87 7.61
C SER A 458 -12.83 -11.87 6.26
N VAL A 459 -12.63 -12.91 5.46
CA VAL A 459 -13.31 -13.03 4.17
C VAL A 459 -14.81 -13.22 4.43
N THR A 460 -15.19 -14.05 5.40
CA THR A 460 -16.58 -14.29 5.80
C THR A 460 -17.28 -13.00 6.26
N THR A 461 -16.66 -12.17 7.09
CA THR A 461 -17.26 -10.89 7.54
C THR A 461 -17.29 -9.83 6.44
N THR A 462 -16.44 -9.95 5.42
CA THR A 462 -16.42 -9.05 4.26
C THR A 462 -17.52 -9.38 3.23
N PHE A 463 -18.03 -10.62 3.18
CA PHE A 463 -19.21 -10.96 2.36
C PHE A 463 -20.41 -10.03 2.66
N TYR A 464 -20.64 -9.69 3.92
CA TYR A 464 -21.71 -8.76 4.32
C TYR A 464 -21.62 -7.43 3.55
N VAL A 465 -20.43 -6.83 3.50
CA VAL A 465 -20.18 -5.55 2.82
C VAL A 465 -20.27 -5.70 1.30
N ALA A 466 -19.60 -6.73 0.76
CA ALA A 466 -19.57 -6.98 -0.69
C ALA A 466 -20.96 -7.25 -1.29
N PHE A 467 -21.88 -7.85 -0.54
CA PHE A 467 -23.23 -8.18 -1.02
C PHE A 467 -24.27 -7.08 -0.76
N LEU A 468 -24.19 -6.38 0.37
CA LEU A 468 -25.24 -5.47 0.88
C LEU A 468 -24.87 -3.98 0.89
N LYS A 469 -23.61 -3.61 0.67
CA LYS A 469 -23.13 -2.22 0.77
C LYS A 469 -22.39 -1.68 -0.45
N VAL A 470 -21.97 -2.52 -1.39
CA VAL A 470 -21.45 -2.05 -2.67
C VAL A 470 -22.62 -1.75 -3.61
N GLU A 471 -22.82 -0.47 -3.90
CA GLU A 471 -23.84 0.05 -4.83
C GLU A 471 -23.26 0.23 -6.24
N GLY A 472 -24.12 0.47 -7.25
CA GLY A 472 -23.68 0.69 -8.64
C GLY A 472 -22.86 1.97 -8.81
N HIS A 473 -23.39 3.06 -8.25
CA HIS A 473 -22.75 4.36 -8.10
C HIS A 473 -22.79 4.73 -6.63
N SER A 474 -21.67 5.16 -6.05
CA SER A 474 -21.70 5.79 -4.74
C SER A 474 -22.37 7.15 -4.90
N ALA A 475 -23.40 7.45 -4.11
CA ALA A 475 -24.02 8.77 -4.14
C ALA A 475 -22.98 9.84 -3.77
N ASP A 476 -22.80 10.84 -4.62
CA ASP A 476 -22.03 12.02 -4.29
C ASP A 476 -22.82 12.82 -3.25
N GLU A 477 -22.41 12.73 -1.98
CA GLU A 477 -22.96 13.58 -0.93
C GLU A 477 -22.74 15.04 -1.31
N VAL A 478 -23.84 15.79 -1.41
CA VAL A 478 -23.81 17.23 -1.71
C VAL A 478 -22.91 17.92 -0.69
N THR A 479 -21.76 18.41 -1.15
CA THR A 479 -20.86 19.23 -0.35
C THR A 479 -21.68 20.41 0.19
N PRO A 480 -21.76 20.63 1.52
CA PRO A 480 -22.54 21.74 2.05
C PRO A 480 -21.92 23.04 1.53
N SER A 481 -22.64 23.72 0.65
CA SER A 481 -22.23 25.01 0.14
C SER A 481 -22.16 25.99 1.31
N HIS A 482 -20.99 26.59 1.50
CA HIS A 482 -20.77 27.62 2.51
C HIS A 482 -21.37 28.96 2.07
N ASP A 483 -22.68 28.96 1.76
CA ASP A 483 -23.49 30.17 1.59
C ASP A 483 -24.16 30.56 2.91
N THR A 484 -23.33 30.71 3.94
CA THR A 484 -23.74 31.24 5.26
C THR A 484 -23.91 32.78 5.24
N SER A 485 -24.14 33.35 4.05
CA SER A 485 -24.22 34.78 3.75
C SER A 485 -25.63 35.37 3.93
N LEU A 486 -26.67 34.53 4.01
CA LEU A 486 -28.08 34.97 4.11
C LEU A 486 -28.73 34.80 5.50
N MET A 487 -28.07 34.14 6.46
CA MET A 487 -28.52 34.05 7.86
C MET A 487 -27.87 35.12 8.75
N ASN A 488 -28.09 36.40 8.43
CA ASN A 488 -27.91 37.50 9.40
C ASN A 488 -28.60 38.80 8.95
N LYS A 489 -29.92 38.88 9.18
CA LYS A 489 -30.63 40.15 9.41
C LYS A 489 -31.54 39.98 10.63
N PRO A 490 -31.37 40.79 11.70
CA PRO A 490 -32.24 40.72 12.86
C PRO A 490 -33.63 41.30 12.58
N GLU A 491 -34.58 40.97 13.45
CA GLU A 491 -36.02 41.15 13.28
C GLU A 491 -36.49 42.61 13.07
N LEU A 492 -37.55 42.76 12.29
CA LEU A 492 -38.60 43.74 12.60
C LEU A 492 -39.97 43.06 12.41
N LYS A 493 -40.63 42.74 13.54
CA LYS A 493 -42.04 42.37 13.58
C LYS A 493 -42.88 43.64 13.66
N SER A 494 -43.82 43.82 12.74
CA SER A 494 -44.96 44.72 12.94
C SER A 494 -46.24 44.09 12.39
N ASN A 495 -47.20 43.86 13.27
CA ASN A 495 -48.49 43.21 13.02
C ASN A 495 -49.31 43.92 11.92
N THR A 496 -49.98 43.17 11.04
CA THR A 496 -51.43 43.32 10.82
C THR A 496 -52.04 42.05 10.21
N GLU A 497 -53.31 41.80 10.54
CA GLU A 497 -54.11 40.64 10.14
C GLU A 497 -54.57 40.66 8.66
N PRO A 498 -54.98 39.52 8.08
CA PRO A 498 -55.49 39.46 6.71
C PRO A 498 -56.91 39.99 6.59
N LYS A 499 -57.18 40.82 5.56
CA LYS A 499 -58.55 41.08 5.09
C LYS A 499 -58.74 40.57 3.66
N ILE A 500 -59.58 39.54 3.57
CA ILE A 500 -60.25 39.13 2.35
C ILE A 500 -61.19 40.25 1.92
N ASN A 501 -61.13 40.71 0.66
CA ASN A 501 -62.37 40.99 -0.07
C ASN A 501 -62.21 40.91 -1.59
N SER A 502 -63.33 40.58 -2.23
CA SER A 502 -63.50 40.39 -3.67
C SER A 502 -63.85 41.69 -4.41
N LYS A 503 -63.99 41.58 -5.75
CA LYS A 503 -64.34 42.58 -6.79
C LYS A 503 -63.14 43.26 -7.43
N SER A 504 -63.14 43.65 -8.71
CA SER A 504 -63.81 43.30 -9.98
C SER A 504 -63.37 44.41 -10.96
N ASP A 505 -63.61 44.20 -12.26
CA ASP A 505 -63.72 45.24 -13.30
C ASP A 505 -62.43 45.77 -14.00
N GLU A 506 -62.38 45.41 -15.29
CA GLU A 506 -61.95 46.17 -16.48
C GLU A 506 -60.87 47.28 -16.36
N LYS A 507 -59.75 47.09 -17.08
CA LYS A 507 -59.61 47.54 -18.48
C LYS A 507 -58.42 46.93 -19.21
#